data_AF-A0A3P8T796-F1
#
_entry.id   AF-A0A3P8T796-F1
#
_cell.length_a   1.000
_cell.length_b   1.000
_cell.length_c   1.000
_cell.angle_alpha   90.00
_cell.angle_beta   90.00
_cell.angle_gamma   90.00
#
_symmetry.space_group_name_H-M   'P 1'
#
loop_
_entity.id
_entity.type
_entity.pdbx_description
1 polymer ?
#
loop_
_entity_poly.entity_id
_entity_poly.type
_entity_poly.pdbx_seq_one_letter_code
_entity_poly.pdbx_strand_id
1 'polypeptide(L)'
;MYDTGRRNTTLPQRWGKRSEFEGGRDKINCKTIPVAERFFTSSPSVSLRQAAWYPSETDEPHLVLLTSDNTIRFYGLKSPQTPAKVLSVSQSEDDSSVHPPVRSYAASLGEIAVAFDFGPISSPPRQLASQRSREQLSYPLYILYENGETYVSYTSQTNGVSVSKPVGPLPMYPAAEDNYGYDACAILCLPCVPSILVIATETGTLYHCVVLESEEEEESGAVEKWIRGTEAVPALYVFECVELELTLKVATGEDEEPQEFDFTCPIRLHRDPLCLQRYHCTHEAGVHSVGLIWVNKLQKFLQSSEEDKDSLQELAAEKRCIVEHILCTRPLLTSQSAPVRGFLIVSDLSLGATMICITNTYECILLPLEEYILKQDMLEEMTLCREDRKSLREAAERLADKYEDAKYRQETIMNRVKQVLSQVSEFNVLLRN
;
A
#
# COMPACT_ATOMS: atom_id res chain seq x y z
N MET A 1 -36.28 -5.59 -3.55
CA MET A 1 -35.90 -4.22 -3.93
C MET A 1 -34.52 -4.30 -4.52
N TYR A 2 -34.39 -4.10 -5.83
CA TYR A 2 -33.11 -4.09 -6.51
C TYR A 2 -32.45 -2.72 -6.25
N ASP A 3 -31.52 -2.67 -5.30
CA ASP A 3 -30.68 -1.49 -5.12
C ASP A 3 -29.59 -1.49 -6.20
N THR A 4 -29.89 -0.91 -7.35
CA THR A 4 -28.98 -0.79 -8.49
C THR A 4 -28.19 0.53 -8.48
N GLY A 5 -28.40 1.38 -7.48
CA GLY A 5 -27.80 2.72 -7.43
C GLY A 5 -26.58 2.77 -6.53
N ARG A 6 -25.36 2.82 -7.11
CA ARG A 6 -24.17 3.21 -6.32
C ARG A 6 -24.23 4.69 -6.06
N ARG A 7 -24.06 5.04 -4.79
CA ARG A 7 -24.35 6.36 -4.25
C ARG A 7 -23.17 6.83 -3.42
N ASN A 8 -22.60 7.99 -3.77
CA ASN A 8 -21.71 8.71 -2.88
C ASN A 8 -22.55 9.64 -2.00
N THR A 9 -22.32 9.63 -0.69
CA THR A 9 -23.05 10.47 0.27
C THR A 9 -22.13 11.54 0.84
N THR A 10 -22.51 12.81 0.69
CA THR A 10 -21.82 13.92 1.35
C THR A 10 -22.34 14.04 2.78
N LEU A 11 -21.44 13.92 3.76
CA LEU A 11 -21.78 14.14 5.15
C LEU A 11 -22.10 15.63 5.39
N PRO A 12 -23.15 15.95 6.16
CA PRO A 12 -23.52 17.32 6.45
C PRO A 12 -22.51 18.00 7.38
N GLN A 13 -22.52 19.33 7.36
CA GLN A 13 -21.60 20.13 8.17
C GLN A 13 -21.94 20.01 9.67
N ARG A 14 -20.90 19.93 10.50
CA ARG A 14 -20.99 19.99 11.96
C ARG A 14 -20.85 21.44 12.43
N TRP A 15 -21.74 21.89 13.33
CA TRP A 15 -21.66 23.22 13.94
C TRP A 15 -22.49 23.27 15.25
N GLY A 16 -22.40 24.38 16.00
CA GLY A 16 -23.12 24.55 17.27
C GLY A 16 -22.32 24.11 18.51
N LYS A 17 -22.95 24.18 19.70
CA LYS A 17 -22.27 24.04 21.02
C LYS A 17 -21.61 22.67 21.28
N ARG A 18 -21.92 21.64 20.49
CA ARG A 18 -21.43 20.27 20.64
C ARG A 18 -20.84 19.68 19.36
N SER A 19 -20.62 20.50 18.33
CA SER A 19 -20.21 20.01 17.00
C SER A 19 -21.15 18.93 16.44
N GLU A 20 -22.44 19.06 16.77
CA GLU A 20 -23.50 18.18 16.28
C GLU A 20 -23.74 18.46 14.79
N PHE A 21 -24.14 17.42 14.06
CA PHE A 21 -24.51 17.58 12.65
C PHE A 21 -25.67 18.57 12.54
N GLU A 22 -25.50 19.54 11.64
CA GLU A 22 -26.50 20.56 11.36
C GLU A 22 -27.00 21.33 12.61
N GLY A 23 -26.18 21.43 13.66
CA GLY A 23 -26.53 22.14 14.90
C GLY A 23 -27.43 21.34 15.86
N GLY A 24 -27.52 20.01 15.70
CA GLY A 24 -28.33 19.14 16.56
C GLY A 24 -29.75 18.94 16.08
N ARG A 25 -30.02 19.10 14.78
CA ARG A 25 -31.36 18.86 14.21
C ARG A 25 -31.72 17.37 14.29
N ASP A 26 -32.98 17.10 14.69
CA ASP A 26 -33.53 15.73 14.75
C ASP A 26 -33.54 15.02 13.39
N LYS A 27 -33.58 15.79 12.30
CA LYS A 27 -33.52 15.29 10.93
C LYS A 27 -32.35 15.95 10.21
N ILE A 28 -31.46 15.09 9.73
CA ILE A 28 -30.26 15.46 9.00
C ILE A 28 -30.47 15.10 7.53
N ASN A 29 -30.35 16.07 6.64
CA ASN A 29 -30.44 15.82 5.21
C ASN A 29 -29.06 15.48 4.65
N CYS A 30 -28.87 14.25 4.19
CA CYS A 30 -27.66 13.83 3.50
C CYS A 30 -27.84 13.98 1.99
N LYS A 31 -26.92 14.68 1.32
CA LYS A 31 -26.91 14.74 -0.14
C LYS A 31 -26.28 13.48 -0.68
N THR A 32 -26.94 12.86 -1.65
CA THR A 32 -26.44 11.66 -2.31
C THR A 32 -26.28 11.89 -3.81
N ILE A 33 -25.15 11.47 -4.34
CA ILE A 33 -24.77 11.60 -5.75
C ILE A 33 -24.70 10.18 -6.33
N PRO A 34 -25.60 9.79 -7.25
CA PRO A 34 -25.48 8.52 -7.94
C PRO A 34 -24.27 8.56 -8.88
N VAL A 35 -23.44 7.52 -8.82
CA VAL A 35 -22.26 7.36 -9.67
C VAL A 35 -22.49 6.18 -10.61
N ALA A 36 -22.24 6.39 -11.91
CA ALA A 36 -22.35 5.40 -12.97
C ALA A 36 -23.74 4.72 -13.10
N GLU A 37 -24.79 5.34 -12.57
CA GLU A 37 -26.16 4.81 -12.59
C GLU A 37 -26.64 4.49 -14.01
N ARG A 38 -26.37 5.38 -14.98
CA ARG A 38 -26.73 5.14 -16.38
C ARG A 38 -26.05 3.89 -16.94
N PHE A 39 -24.78 3.67 -16.60
CA PHE A 39 -24.02 2.51 -17.05
C PHE A 39 -24.57 1.20 -16.48
N PHE A 40 -24.85 1.14 -15.17
CA PHE A 40 -25.42 -0.07 -14.56
C PHE A 40 -26.86 -0.34 -15.00
N THR A 41 -27.62 0.72 -15.29
CA THR A 41 -28.97 0.57 -15.84
C THR A 41 -28.94 0.04 -17.28
N SER A 42 -28.01 0.52 -18.11
CA SER A 42 -27.87 0.06 -19.50
C SER A 42 -27.22 -1.32 -19.64
N SER A 43 -26.46 -1.75 -18.62
CA SER A 43 -25.66 -2.97 -18.64
C SER A 43 -25.99 -3.85 -17.42
N PRO A 44 -27.19 -4.44 -17.34
CA PRO A 44 -27.67 -5.14 -16.14
C PRO A 44 -26.88 -6.41 -15.78
N SER A 45 -26.13 -6.97 -16.73
CA SER A 45 -25.24 -8.11 -16.50
C SER A 45 -23.89 -7.73 -15.88
N VAL A 46 -23.57 -6.43 -15.80
CA VAL A 46 -22.32 -5.94 -15.22
C VAL A 46 -22.53 -5.64 -13.74
N SER A 47 -21.81 -6.34 -12.87
CA SER A 47 -21.76 -6.11 -11.43
C SER A 47 -20.48 -5.36 -11.05
N LEU A 48 -20.46 -4.78 -9.85
CA LEU A 48 -19.26 -4.18 -9.27
C LEU A 48 -18.59 -5.18 -8.36
N ARG A 49 -17.28 -5.28 -8.50
CA ARG A 49 -16.43 -6.09 -7.63
C ARG A 49 -15.83 -5.24 -6.52
N GLN A 50 -15.20 -4.13 -6.90
CA GLN A 50 -14.53 -3.25 -5.96
C GLN A 50 -14.71 -1.78 -6.32
N ALA A 51 -14.83 -0.94 -5.30
CA ALA A 51 -14.77 0.52 -5.42
C ALA A 51 -13.71 1.06 -4.45
N ALA A 52 -12.88 1.98 -4.92
CA ALA A 52 -11.88 2.66 -4.10
C ALA A 52 -11.75 4.12 -4.54
N TRP A 53 -11.27 4.97 -3.63
CA TRP A 53 -10.92 6.34 -3.96
C TRP A 53 -9.57 6.39 -4.68
N TYR A 54 -9.47 7.21 -5.71
CA TYR A 54 -8.18 7.55 -6.31
C TYR A 54 -7.35 8.33 -5.28
N PRO A 55 -6.08 7.96 -5.02
CA PRO A 55 -5.23 8.64 -4.05
C PRO A 55 -4.77 9.99 -4.62
N SER A 56 -5.61 11.01 -4.50
CA SER A 56 -5.30 12.34 -5.00
C SER A 56 -5.64 13.40 -3.97
N GLU A 57 -4.72 14.34 -3.82
CA GLU A 57 -4.88 15.54 -3.00
C GLU A 57 -5.57 16.67 -3.76
N THR A 58 -6.00 16.44 -5.01
CA THR A 58 -6.72 17.45 -5.79
C THR A 58 -8.14 17.65 -5.28
N ASP A 59 -8.70 18.85 -5.49
CA ASP A 59 -10.10 19.18 -5.20
C ASP A 59 -11.13 18.39 -6.05
N GLU A 60 -10.66 17.52 -6.96
CA GLU A 60 -11.49 16.68 -7.80
C GLU A 60 -11.33 15.20 -7.42
N PRO A 61 -12.08 14.71 -6.41
CA PRO A 61 -12.02 13.31 -6.02
C PRO A 61 -12.60 12.42 -7.14
N HIS A 62 -11.89 11.33 -7.38
CA HIS A 62 -12.28 10.32 -8.36
C HIS A 62 -12.60 9.00 -7.63
N LEU A 63 -13.74 8.41 -7.97
CA LEU A 63 -14.11 7.07 -7.55
C LEU A 63 -13.69 6.08 -8.63
N VAL A 64 -12.94 5.05 -8.26
CA VAL A 64 -12.41 4.03 -9.15
C VAL A 64 -13.20 2.74 -8.95
N LEU A 65 -13.76 2.19 -10.03
CA LEU A 65 -14.64 1.03 -10.00
C LEU A 65 -14.03 -0.12 -10.83
N LEU A 66 -13.88 -1.29 -10.22
CA LEU A 66 -13.64 -2.56 -10.91
C LEU A 66 -14.95 -3.31 -11.07
N THR A 67 -15.26 -3.72 -12.28
CA THR A 67 -16.55 -4.35 -12.64
C THR A 67 -16.37 -5.71 -13.30
N SER A 68 -17.46 -6.50 -13.34
CA SER A 68 -17.44 -7.89 -13.83
C SER A 68 -17.14 -8.05 -15.32
N ASP A 69 -17.11 -6.96 -16.07
CA ASP A 69 -16.63 -6.89 -17.45
C ASP A 69 -15.12 -6.65 -17.57
N ASN A 70 -14.37 -6.90 -16.50
CA ASN A 70 -12.91 -6.84 -16.45
C ASN A 70 -12.38 -5.47 -16.90
N THR A 71 -12.95 -4.43 -16.31
CA THR A 71 -12.63 -3.04 -16.64
C THR A 71 -12.55 -2.20 -15.37
N ILE A 72 -11.52 -1.37 -15.27
CA ILE A 72 -11.37 -0.35 -14.23
C ILE A 72 -11.82 1.00 -14.80
N ARG A 73 -12.73 1.69 -14.09
CA ARG A 73 -13.32 2.96 -14.52
C ARG A 73 -13.15 4.04 -13.47
N PHE A 74 -12.64 5.20 -13.88
CA PHE A 74 -12.42 6.37 -13.03
C PHE A 74 -13.57 7.36 -13.25
N TYR A 75 -14.34 7.66 -12.21
CA TYR A 75 -15.46 8.60 -12.24
C TYR A 75 -15.16 9.82 -11.37
N GLY A 76 -15.05 11.00 -11.98
CA GLY A 76 -14.97 12.26 -11.25
C GLY A 76 -16.34 12.70 -10.75
N LEU A 77 -16.43 13.22 -9.51
CA LEU A 77 -17.72 13.60 -8.93
C LEU A 77 -18.42 14.79 -9.63
N LYS A 78 -17.69 15.59 -10.43
CA LYS A 78 -18.26 16.66 -11.26
C LYS A 78 -19.07 16.10 -12.44
N SER A 79 -18.70 14.91 -12.92
CA SER A 79 -19.34 14.21 -14.05
C SER A 79 -19.55 12.73 -13.67
N PRO A 80 -20.44 12.43 -12.70
CA PRO A 80 -20.47 11.11 -12.06
C PRO A 80 -21.08 10.01 -12.96
N GLN A 81 -21.62 10.36 -14.13
CA GLN A 81 -22.28 9.42 -15.05
C GLN A 81 -21.39 9.01 -16.23
N THR A 82 -20.30 9.73 -16.47
CA THR A 82 -19.37 9.45 -17.57
C THR A 82 -17.98 9.23 -16.97
N PRO A 83 -17.33 8.08 -17.24
CA PRO A 83 -15.99 7.84 -16.73
C PRO A 83 -15.00 8.83 -17.35
N ALA A 84 -14.17 9.44 -16.52
CA ALA A 84 -13.03 10.26 -16.95
C ALA A 84 -11.98 9.40 -17.66
N LYS A 85 -11.80 8.15 -17.21
CA LYS A 85 -10.90 7.18 -17.82
C LYS A 85 -11.42 5.76 -17.67
N VAL A 86 -11.13 4.93 -18.66
CA VAL A 86 -11.48 3.51 -18.73
C VAL A 86 -10.21 2.74 -19.06
N LEU A 87 -9.93 1.70 -18.28
CA LEU A 87 -8.83 0.76 -18.45
C LEU A 87 -9.40 -0.65 -18.60
N SER A 88 -9.26 -1.23 -19.80
CA SER A 88 -9.54 -2.66 -19.98
C SER A 88 -8.41 -3.45 -19.33
N VAL A 89 -8.77 -4.44 -18.52
CA VAL A 89 -7.82 -5.37 -17.88
C VAL A 89 -8.03 -6.79 -18.44
N SER A 90 -8.61 -6.91 -19.63
CA SER A 90 -8.70 -8.22 -20.30
C SER A 90 -7.37 -8.59 -20.95
N GLN A 91 -6.95 -9.83 -20.72
CA GLN A 91 -5.81 -10.47 -21.39
C GLN A 91 -6.22 -10.77 -22.84
N SER A 92 -6.00 -9.87 -23.78
CA SER A 92 -6.17 -10.18 -25.21
C SER A 92 -4.88 -9.83 -25.93
N GLU A 93 -4.13 -10.86 -26.33
CA GLU A 93 -2.87 -10.72 -27.07
C GLU A 93 -3.05 -10.27 -28.53
N ASP A 94 -4.29 -10.18 -29.03
CA ASP A 94 -4.54 -9.90 -30.44
C ASP A 94 -5.61 -8.80 -30.65
N ASP A 95 -5.16 -7.60 -30.99
CA ASP A 95 -5.96 -6.55 -31.65
C ASP A 95 -6.49 -7.01 -33.04
N SER A 96 -6.17 -8.23 -33.47
CA SER A 96 -6.51 -8.82 -34.78
C SER A 96 -7.75 -9.73 -34.76
N SER A 97 -8.28 -10.10 -33.60
CA SER A 97 -9.48 -10.97 -33.51
C SER A 97 -10.77 -10.16 -33.39
N VAL A 98 -11.66 -10.32 -34.36
CA VAL A 98 -12.93 -9.56 -34.50
C VAL A 98 -14.01 -10.01 -33.48
N HIS A 99 -13.67 -10.95 -32.58
CA HIS A 99 -14.61 -11.48 -31.59
C HIS A 99 -14.02 -11.42 -30.19
N PRO A 100 -14.62 -10.62 -29.27
CA PRO A 100 -14.19 -10.61 -27.89
C PRO A 100 -14.34 -12.02 -27.30
N PRO A 101 -13.36 -12.53 -26.54
CA PRO A 101 -13.46 -13.85 -25.92
C PRO A 101 -14.72 -13.90 -25.05
N VAL A 102 -15.48 -14.98 -25.19
CA VAL A 102 -16.68 -15.21 -24.39
C VAL A 102 -16.23 -15.32 -22.93
N ARG A 103 -16.68 -14.37 -22.09
CA ARG A 103 -16.30 -14.22 -20.66
C ARG A 103 -16.23 -15.51 -19.85
N SER A 104 -17.00 -16.54 -20.26
CA SER A 104 -17.03 -17.86 -19.63
C SER A 104 -15.67 -18.56 -19.63
N TYR A 105 -14.84 -18.38 -20.64
CA TYR A 105 -13.56 -19.09 -20.74
C TYR A 105 -12.49 -18.45 -19.85
N ALA A 106 -12.31 -17.13 -19.94
CA ALA A 106 -11.39 -16.37 -19.09
C ALA A 106 -11.69 -16.57 -17.59
N ALA A 107 -12.97 -16.59 -17.22
CA ALA A 107 -13.37 -16.90 -15.84
C ALA A 107 -13.02 -18.33 -15.41
N SER A 108 -13.05 -19.31 -16.33
CA SER A 108 -12.67 -20.68 -16.01
C SER A 108 -11.15 -20.86 -15.85
N LEU A 109 -10.36 -19.92 -16.35
CA LEU A 109 -8.91 -19.88 -16.22
C LEU A 109 -8.43 -18.94 -15.10
N GLY A 110 -9.34 -18.29 -14.36
CA GLY A 110 -9.00 -17.29 -13.36
C GLY A 110 -8.40 -16.00 -13.94
N GLU A 111 -8.53 -15.75 -15.25
CA GLU A 111 -8.04 -14.55 -15.96
C GLU A 111 -8.96 -13.32 -15.76
N ILE A 112 -9.60 -13.26 -14.60
CA ILE A 112 -10.53 -12.22 -14.22
C ILE A 112 -9.93 -11.43 -13.06
N ALA A 113 -9.85 -10.10 -13.23
CA ALA A 113 -9.43 -9.23 -12.15
C ALA A 113 -10.45 -9.26 -11.01
N VAL A 114 -9.96 -9.56 -9.81
CA VAL A 114 -10.71 -9.71 -8.56
C VAL A 114 -10.57 -8.48 -7.68
N ALA A 115 -9.38 -7.88 -7.64
CA ALA A 115 -9.08 -6.76 -6.77
C ALA A 115 -8.01 -5.82 -7.37
N PHE A 116 -7.93 -4.61 -6.85
CA PHE A 116 -6.85 -3.67 -7.14
C PHE A 116 -6.50 -2.83 -5.91
N ASP A 117 -5.28 -2.31 -5.87
CA ASP A 117 -4.89 -1.29 -4.89
C ASP A 117 -3.84 -0.33 -5.45
N PHE A 118 -3.80 0.88 -4.90
CA PHE A 118 -2.82 1.90 -5.26
C PHE A 118 -1.62 1.85 -4.31
N GLY A 119 -0.42 1.81 -4.88
CA GLY A 119 0.82 2.03 -4.14
C GLY A 119 1.18 3.50 -3.97
N PRO A 120 2.24 3.80 -3.21
CA PRO A 120 2.72 5.16 -2.99
C PRO A 120 3.21 5.79 -4.30
N ILE A 121 3.27 7.12 -4.34
CA ILE A 121 3.81 7.85 -5.49
C ILE A 121 5.23 7.36 -5.79
N SER A 122 5.48 6.96 -7.02
CA SER A 122 6.80 6.60 -7.52
C SER A 122 7.13 7.32 -8.83
N SER A 123 8.41 7.49 -9.12
CA SER A 123 8.86 7.76 -10.48
C SER A 123 8.54 6.53 -11.36
N PRO A 124 8.01 6.70 -12.57
CA PRO A 124 7.80 5.58 -13.48
C PRO A 124 9.15 4.94 -13.84
N PRO A 125 9.18 3.63 -14.20
CA PRO A 125 10.40 2.95 -14.61
C PRO A 125 11.13 3.73 -15.72
N ARG A 126 12.47 3.73 -15.67
CA ARG A 126 13.36 4.59 -16.50
C ARG A 126 13.09 4.51 -18.00
N GLN A 127 12.50 3.43 -18.52
CA GLN A 127 12.21 3.25 -19.94
C GLN A 127 10.91 3.94 -20.42
N LEU A 128 9.91 4.16 -19.55
CA LEU A 128 8.73 5.01 -19.86
C LEU A 128 9.10 6.50 -19.96
N ALA A 129 10.23 6.90 -19.35
CA ALA A 129 10.76 8.26 -19.42
C ALA A 129 11.37 8.59 -20.80
N SER A 130 11.71 7.59 -21.62
CA SER A 130 12.34 7.81 -22.94
C SER A 130 11.42 8.49 -23.96
N GLN A 131 10.10 8.50 -23.73
CA GLN A 131 9.11 9.17 -24.59
C GLN A 131 8.46 10.43 -23.99
N ARG A 132 8.80 10.84 -22.76
CA ARG A 132 8.21 12.04 -22.13
C ARG A 132 9.24 12.87 -21.37
N SER A 133 9.34 14.13 -21.74
CA SER A 133 10.30 15.13 -21.27
C SER A 133 10.14 15.61 -19.83
N ARG A 134 9.44 14.89 -18.94
CA ARG A 134 9.33 15.22 -17.52
C ARG A 134 9.19 13.96 -16.66
N GLU A 135 10.02 13.86 -15.62
CA GLU A 135 9.82 12.99 -14.46
C GLU A 135 8.43 13.25 -13.85
N GLN A 136 7.42 12.53 -14.33
CA GLN A 136 6.05 12.72 -13.89
C GLN A 136 5.74 11.69 -12.81
N LEU A 137 5.52 12.17 -11.59
CA LEU A 137 5.09 11.36 -10.46
C LEU A 137 3.79 10.59 -10.81
N SER A 138 3.79 9.30 -10.52
CA SER A 138 2.67 8.40 -10.81
C SER A 138 2.37 7.48 -9.64
N TYR A 139 1.09 7.12 -9.49
CA TYR A 139 0.68 6.08 -8.56
C TYR A 139 0.62 4.74 -9.29
N PRO A 140 1.37 3.71 -8.86
CA PRO A 140 1.20 2.36 -9.35
C PRO A 140 -0.17 1.85 -8.89
N LEU A 141 -0.88 1.23 -9.81
CA LEU A 141 -2.16 0.56 -9.64
C LEU A 141 -1.91 -0.92 -9.86
N TYR A 142 -1.84 -1.67 -8.76
CA TYR A 142 -1.69 -3.12 -8.77
C TYR A 142 -3.06 -3.75 -8.97
N ILE A 143 -3.13 -4.74 -9.87
CA ILE A 143 -4.35 -5.39 -10.30
C ILE A 143 -4.15 -6.89 -10.12
N LEU A 144 -4.93 -7.49 -9.24
CA LEU A 144 -4.88 -8.91 -8.90
C LEU A 144 -5.95 -9.68 -9.69
N TYR A 145 -5.54 -10.81 -10.25
CA TYR A 145 -6.40 -11.78 -10.92
C TYR A 145 -6.63 -12.99 -10.02
N GLU A 146 -7.75 -13.69 -10.27
CA GLU A 146 -8.17 -14.86 -9.48
C GLU A 146 -7.11 -15.98 -9.48
N ASN A 147 -6.45 -16.17 -10.62
CA ASN A 147 -5.33 -17.11 -10.78
C ASN A 147 -4.03 -16.72 -10.04
N GLY A 148 -4.04 -15.65 -9.23
CA GLY A 148 -2.88 -15.16 -8.48
C GLY A 148 -1.97 -14.22 -9.27
N GLU A 149 -2.16 -14.06 -10.58
CA GLU A 149 -1.36 -13.14 -11.37
C GLU A 149 -1.61 -11.69 -10.95
N THR A 150 -0.53 -10.92 -10.84
CA THR A 150 -0.59 -9.49 -10.54
C THR A 150 -0.06 -8.69 -11.71
N TYR A 151 -0.74 -7.62 -12.07
CA TYR A 151 -0.33 -6.66 -13.09
C TYR A 151 -0.18 -5.27 -12.47
N VAL A 152 0.61 -4.40 -13.09
CA VAL A 152 0.75 -3.00 -12.67
C VAL A 152 0.39 -2.05 -13.81
N SER A 153 -0.37 -1.00 -13.50
CA SER A 153 -0.55 0.16 -14.37
C SER A 153 -0.09 1.42 -13.64
N TYR A 154 0.37 2.43 -14.36
CA TYR A 154 0.78 3.71 -13.77
C TYR A 154 -0.27 4.77 -14.04
N THR A 155 -0.74 5.41 -12.97
CA THR A 155 -1.73 6.48 -13.04
C THR A 155 -1.11 7.82 -12.70
N SER A 156 -1.54 8.90 -13.35
CA SER A 156 -1.12 10.25 -12.98
C SER A 156 -2.25 11.25 -13.20
N GLN A 157 -2.23 12.34 -12.43
CA GLN A 157 -3.24 13.39 -12.48
C GLN A 157 -2.60 14.77 -12.59
N THR A 158 -2.03 15.09 -13.76
CA THR A 158 -1.50 16.44 -14.04
C THR A 158 -2.51 17.31 -14.82
N ASN A 159 -3.14 16.75 -15.85
CA ASN A 159 -4.16 17.39 -16.68
C ASN A 159 -5.39 16.47 -16.83
N GLY A 160 -5.93 16.02 -15.70
CA GLY A 160 -6.91 14.95 -15.62
C GLY A 160 -6.26 13.58 -15.40
N VAL A 161 -7.08 12.57 -15.13
CA VAL A 161 -6.61 11.22 -14.81
C VAL A 161 -6.13 10.52 -16.09
N SER A 162 -4.86 10.12 -16.09
CA SER A 162 -4.27 9.25 -17.09
C SER A 162 -3.89 7.91 -16.46
N VAL A 163 -3.92 6.84 -17.24
CA VAL A 163 -3.53 5.49 -16.84
C VAL A 163 -2.84 4.80 -18.01
N SER A 164 -1.72 4.13 -17.75
CA SER A 164 -1.02 3.29 -18.74
C SER A 164 -1.80 2.00 -19.00
N LYS A 165 -1.38 1.23 -20.01
CA LYS A 165 -1.82 -0.16 -20.13
C LYS A 165 -1.26 -0.98 -18.95
N PRO A 166 -1.92 -2.09 -18.55
CA PRO A 166 -1.36 -3.00 -17.56
C PRO A 166 -0.12 -3.69 -18.12
N VAL A 167 0.90 -3.82 -17.28
CA VAL A 167 2.15 -4.52 -17.57
C VAL A 167 2.29 -5.66 -16.57
N GLY A 168 2.64 -6.85 -17.06
CA GLY A 168 2.69 -8.08 -16.27
C GLY A 168 2.52 -9.34 -17.13
N PRO A 169 2.36 -10.51 -16.51
CA PRO A 169 2.24 -10.69 -15.05
C PRO A 169 3.55 -10.38 -14.34
N LEU A 170 3.49 -9.82 -13.14
CA LEU A 170 4.67 -9.55 -12.32
C LEU A 170 5.28 -10.89 -11.88
N PRO A 171 6.56 -11.17 -12.16
CA PRO A 171 7.18 -12.42 -11.74
C PRO A 171 7.22 -12.51 -10.21
N MET A 172 6.83 -13.66 -9.67
CA MET A 172 6.76 -13.93 -8.23
C MET A 172 7.86 -14.91 -7.82
N TYR A 173 8.60 -14.59 -6.76
CA TYR A 173 9.76 -15.35 -6.29
C TYR A 173 9.58 -15.83 -4.85
N PRO A 174 9.99 -17.08 -4.54
CA PRO A 174 10.59 -18.07 -5.45
C PRO A 174 9.59 -18.59 -6.50
N ALA A 175 10.03 -18.77 -7.74
CA ALA A 175 9.15 -19.26 -8.80
C ALA A 175 8.75 -20.72 -8.54
N ALA A 176 7.45 -21.00 -8.51
CA ALA A 176 6.90 -22.35 -8.50
C ALA A 176 5.47 -22.34 -9.03
N GLU A 177 5.07 -23.43 -9.67
CA GLU A 177 3.74 -23.55 -10.31
C GLU A 177 2.61 -23.78 -9.29
N ASP A 178 2.93 -24.27 -8.09
CA ASP A 178 1.98 -24.68 -7.04
C ASP A 178 2.05 -23.81 -5.78
N ASN A 179 3.00 -22.87 -5.66
CA ASN A 179 3.24 -22.13 -4.41
C ASN A 179 2.22 -21.03 -4.10
N TYR A 180 1.45 -20.55 -5.08
CA TYR A 180 0.70 -19.28 -4.94
C TYR A 180 -0.82 -19.39 -5.10
N GLY A 181 -1.34 -20.60 -5.30
CA GLY A 181 -2.78 -20.87 -5.39
C GLY A 181 -3.46 -20.27 -6.64
N TYR A 182 -4.75 -20.57 -6.80
CA TYR A 182 -5.61 -20.08 -7.90
C TYR A 182 -6.92 -19.47 -7.39
N ASP A 183 -6.94 -19.10 -6.11
CA ASP A 183 -8.09 -18.61 -5.34
C ASP A 183 -7.78 -17.24 -4.73
N ALA A 184 -6.96 -16.42 -5.41
CA ALA A 184 -6.62 -15.09 -4.93
C ALA A 184 -7.88 -14.20 -4.93
N CYS A 185 -8.13 -13.47 -3.83
CA CYS A 185 -9.38 -12.72 -3.65
C CYS A 185 -9.20 -11.26 -3.23
N ALA A 186 -8.06 -10.89 -2.65
CA ALA A 186 -7.80 -9.50 -2.25
C ALA A 186 -6.31 -9.13 -2.35
N ILE A 187 -6.07 -7.85 -2.64
CA ILE A 187 -4.74 -7.24 -2.65
C ILE A 187 -4.74 -5.96 -1.81
N LEU A 188 -3.65 -5.73 -1.09
CA LEU A 188 -3.40 -4.50 -0.34
C LEU A 188 -1.96 -4.06 -0.52
N CYS A 189 -1.73 -2.82 -0.93
CA CYS A 189 -0.41 -2.20 -0.91
C CYS A 189 -0.22 -1.43 0.39
N LEU A 190 0.81 -1.78 1.16
CA LEU A 190 1.22 -0.99 2.32
C LEU A 190 2.09 0.20 1.86
N PRO A 191 1.91 1.40 2.42
CA PRO A 191 2.60 2.62 1.99
C PRO A 191 4.02 2.69 2.57
N CYS A 192 4.85 1.71 2.25
CA CYS A 192 6.26 1.65 2.64
C CYS A 192 7.17 1.66 1.40
N VAL A 193 8.46 1.89 1.63
CA VAL A 193 9.51 1.83 0.60
C VAL A 193 10.53 0.76 1.02
N PRO A 194 10.74 -0.29 0.21
CA PRO A 194 9.98 -0.66 -1.00
C PRO A 194 8.52 -0.97 -0.67
N SER A 195 7.66 -0.92 -1.69
CA SER A 195 6.24 -1.25 -1.51
C SER A 195 6.07 -2.71 -1.14
N ILE A 196 5.16 -2.98 -0.20
CA ILE A 196 4.79 -4.34 0.19
C ILE A 196 3.36 -4.59 -0.27
N LEU A 197 3.18 -5.63 -1.07
CA LEU A 197 1.87 -6.12 -1.47
C LEU A 197 1.49 -7.31 -0.59
N VAL A 198 0.29 -7.23 -0.01
CA VAL A 198 -0.36 -8.35 0.66
C VAL A 198 -1.36 -8.94 -0.33
N ILE A 199 -1.19 -10.21 -0.68
CA ILE A 199 -2.13 -10.96 -1.52
C ILE A 199 -2.80 -12.00 -0.64
N ALA A 200 -4.13 -12.04 -0.65
CA ALA A 200 -4.91 -12.95 0.16
C ALA A 200 -5.69 -13.95 -0.71
N THR A 201 -5.74 -15.20 -0.28
CA THR A 201 -6.53 -16.27 -0.90
C THR A 201 -7.87 -16.46 -0.20
N GLU A 202 -8.82 -17.16 -0.84
CA GLU A 202 -10.11 -17.51 -0.20
C GLU A 202 -9.95 -18.53 0.94
N THR A 203 -8.84 -19.27 0.95
CA THR A 203 -8.51 -20.28 1.96
C THR A 203 -7.95 -19.72 3.27
N GLY A 204 -7.59 -18.44 3.36
CA GLY A 204 -6.95 -17.89 4.56
C GLY A 204 -5.48 -17.56 4.41
N THR A 205 -4.86 -17.86 3.28
CA THR A 205 -3.42 -17.65 3.06
C THR A 205 -3.13 -16.22 2.66
N LEU A 206 -2.12 -15.62 3.30
CA LEU A 206 -1.64 -14.28 3.06
C LEU A 206 -0.18 -14.35 2.60
N TYR A 207 0.11 -13.78 1.44
CA TYR A 207 1.47 -13.63 0.91
C TYR A 207 1.91 -12.18 1.08
N HIS A 208 3.03 -11.96 1.76
CA HIS A 208 3.64 -10.65 1.90
C HIS A 208 4.79 -10.50 0.93
N CYS A 209 4.58 -9.70 -0.12
CA CYS A 209 5.46 -9.58 -1.26
C CYS A 209 6.18 -8.23 -1.22
N VAL A 210 7.52 -8.26 -1.20
CA VAL A 210 8.34 -7.06 -1.39
C VAL A 210 8.44 -6.79 -2.89
N VAL A 211 8.03 -5.59 -3.32
CA VAL A 211 8.09 -5.17 -4.72
C VAL A 211 9.46 -4.57 -5.01
N LEU A 212 10.24 -5.21 -5.88
CA LEU A 212 11.56 -4.72 -6.30
C LEU A 212 11.59 -4.54 -7.82
N GLU A 213 12.40 -3.61 -8.31
CA GLU A 213 12.65 -3.47 -9.75
C GLU A 213 13.47 -4.69 -10.23
N SER A 214 13.14 -5.22 -11.42
CA SER A 214 13.94 -6.29 -12.02
C SER A 214 15.34 -5.78 -12.37
N GLU A 215 16.39 -6.48 -11.95
CA GLU A 215 17.73 -6.25 -12.48
C GLU A 215 17.71 -6.55 -13.99
N GLU A 216 18.18 -5.61 -14.81
CA GLU A 216 18.39 -5.88 -16.22
C GLU A 216 19.48 -6.95 -16.31
N GLU A 217 19.13 -8.19 -16.69
CA GLU A 217 20.14 -9.18 -17.07
C GLU A 217 20.93 -8.62 -18.27
N GLU A 218 22.12 -8.07 -18.02
CA GLU A 218 23.00 -7.55 -19.08
C GLU A 218 23.52 -8.65 -20.04
N GLU A 219 23.18 -9.94 -19.82
CA GLU A 219 23.87 -11.03 -20.50
C GLU A 219 23.01 -12.25 -20.89
N SER A 220 21.80 -12.04 -21.42
CA SER A 220 21.10 -13.09 -22.20
C SER A 220 20.78 -12.62 -23.62
N GLY A 221 21.19 -13.43 -24.60
CA GLY A 221 21.52 -13.04 -25.97
C GLY A 221 20.45 -12.26 -26.74
N ALA A 222 20.92 -11.35 -27.61
CA ALA A 222 20.18 -10.45 -28.49
C ALA A 222 19.12 -11.09 -29.45
N VAL A 223 18.86 -12.39 -29.35
CA VAL A 223 17.93 -13.13 -30.22
C VAL A 223 16.52 -13.25 -29.61
N GLU A 224 16.36 -13.25 -28.28
CA GLU A 224 15.02 -13.28 -27.65
C GLU A 224 14.38 -11.87 -27.53
N LYS A 225 15.21 -10.82 -27.58
CA LYS A 225 14.78 -9.41 -27.41
C LYS A 225 13.86 -8.87 -28.52
N TRP A 226 13.74 -9.58 -29.64
CA TRP A 226 12.90 -9.16 -30.78
C TRP A 226 11.51 -9.81 -30.78
N ILE A 227 11.28 -10.84 -29.95
CA ILE A 227 10.01 -11.62 -29.96
C ILE A 227 9.03 -11.09 -28.91
N ARG A 228 9.52 -10.50 -27.81
CA ARG A 228 8.70 -9.77 -26.83
C ARG A 228 9.37 -8.43 -26.55
N GLY A 229 8.70 -7.33 -26.85
CA GLY A 229 9.12 -6.00 -26.39
C GLY A 229 8.85 -5.86 -24.90
N THR A 230 9.53 -6.64 -24.06
CA THR A 230 9.28 -6.71 -22.61
C THR A 230 9.75 -5.41 -21.97
N GLU A 231 8.79 -4.53 -21.66
CA GLU A 231 8.99 -3.43 -20.72
C GLU A 231 9.52 -4.03 -19.40
N ALA A 232 10.56 -3.44 -18.81
CA ALA A 232 11.06 -3.86 -17.50
C ALA A 232 9.93 -3.71 -16.46
N VAL A 233 9.49 -4.85 -15.89
CA VAL A 233 8.45 -4.91 -14.87
C VAL A 233 9.05 -5.19 -13.51
N PRO A 234 8.47 -4.65 -12.42
CA PRO A 234 8.88 -5.04 -11.09
C PRO A 234 8.56 -6.52 -10.82
N ALA A 235 9.29 -7.12 -9.89
CA ALA A 235 9.09 -8.48 -9.40
C ALA A 235 8.53 -8.46 -7.97
N LEU A 236 7.79 -9.52 -7.63
CA LEU A 236 7.22 -9.77 -6.31
C LEU A 236 8.08 -10.80 -5.58
N TYR A 237 8.81 -10.39 -4.54
CA TYR A 237 9.58 -11.30 -3.69
C TYR A 237 8.76 -11.65 -2.46
N VAL A 238 8.27 -12.89 -2.39
CA VAL A 238 7.47 -13.37 -1.28
C VAL A 238 8.39 -13.54 -0.08
N PHE A 239 8.25 -12.64 0.88
CA PHE A 239 9.07 -12.58 2.07
C PHE A 239 8.57 -13.57 3.12
N GLU A 240 7.25 -13.65 3.28
CA GLU A 240 6.60 -14.62 4.16
C GLU A 240 5.23 -15.04 3.61
N CYS A 241 4.76 -16.19 4.09
CA CYS A 241 3.45 -16.76 3.81
C CYS A 241 2.80 -17.17 5.14
N VAL A 242 1.54 -16.79 5.32
CA VAL A 242 0.85 -16.89 6.61
C VAL A 242 -0.56 -17.40 6.40
N GLU A 243 -0.90 -18.51 7.03
CA GLU A 243 -2.25 -19.06 7.00
C GLU A 243 -3.04 -18.57 8.21
N LEU A 244 -4.20 -17.94 7.97
CA LEU A 244 -5.10 -17.51 9.02
C LEU A 244 -5.86 -18.70 9.59
N GLU A 245 -5.86 -18.83 10.92
CA GLU A 245 -6.75 -19.76 11.61
C GLU A 245 -8.19 -19.21 11.59
N LEU A 246 -8.98 -19.64 10.59
CA LEU A 246 -10.34 -19.16 10.38
C LEU A 246 -11.34 -19.77 11.38
N THR A 247 -11.24 -21.07 11.67
CA THR A 247 -12.14 -21.78 12.59
C THR A 247 -11.37 -22.85 13.35
N LEU A 248 -11.77 -23.14 14.59
CA LEU A 248 -11.13 -24.18 15.40
C LEU A 248 -11.53 -25.57 14.89
N LYS A 249 -10.52 -26.42 14.65
CA LYS A 249 -10.72 -27.85 14.40
C LYS A 249 -10.89 -28.56 15.75
N VAL A 250 -12.05 -29.14 16.00
CA VAL A 250 -12.26 -29.99 17.20
C VAL A 250 -11.69 -31.37 16.89
N ALA A 251 -10.83 -31.89 17.75
CA ALA A 251 -10.36 -33.28 17.65
C ALA A 251 -11.57 -34.22 17.83
N THR A 252 -12.04 -34.80 16.72
CA THR A 252 -12.88 -36.00 16.76
C THR A 252 -12.01 -37.15 17.25
N GLY A 253 -12.59 -38.13 17.96
CA GLY A 253 -11.85 -39.24 18.55
C GLY A 253 -10.97 -39.98 17.52
N GLU A 254 -9.94 -40.68 17.98
CA GLU A 254 -8.80 -41.26 17.22
C GLU A 254 -9.16 -42.12 15.97
N ASP A 255 -10.44 -42.36 15.68
CA ASP A 255 -10.96 -43.22 14.61
C ASP A 255 -11.80 -42.49 13.53
N GLU A 256 -12.00 -41.16 13.60
CA GLU A 256 -12.66 -40.40 12.53
C GLU A 256 -11.62 -39.61 11.74
N GLU A 257 -11.42 -39.93 10.45
CA GLU A 257 -10.66 -39.07 9.53
C GLU A 257 -11.21 -37.64 9.64
N PRO A 258 -10.38 -36.62 9.91
CA PRO A 258 -10.85 -35.26 10.01
C PRO A 258 -11.53 -34.92 8.70
N GLN A 259 -12.84 -34.67 8.75
CA GLN A 259 -13.59 -34.24 7.59
C GLN A 259 -13.07 -32.84 7.24
N GLU A 260 -12.13 -32.77 6.29
CA GLU A 260 -11.59 -31.52 5.74
C GLU A 260 -12.72 -30.80 5.01
N PHE A 261 -13.51 -30.04 5.76
CA PHE A 261 -14.37 -29.03 5.18
C PHE A 261 -13.46 -27.85 4.82
N ASP A 262 -13.13 -27.74 3.53
CA ASP A 262 -12.48 -26.57 2.94
C ASP A 262 -13.38 -25.36 3.10
N PHE A 263 -13.26 -24.68 4.25
CA PHE A 263 -13.96 -23.44 4.50
C PHE A 263 -13.26 -22.32 3.74
N THR A 264 -13.78 -21.99 2.56
CA THR A 264 -13.34 -20.83 1.79
C THR A 264 -14.23 -19.63 2.09
N CYS A 265 -13.62 -18.46 2.26
CA CYS A 265 -14.37 -17.22 2.37
C CYS A 265 -13.55 -16.03 1.84
N PRO A 266 -14.16 -15.12 1.05
CA PRO A 266 -13.46 -13.95 0.56
C PRO A 266 -12.93 -13.08 1.72
N ILE A 267 -11.62 -12.87 1.74
CA ILE A 267 -10.94 -11.99 2.69
C ILE A 267 -11.04 -10.56 2.19
N ARG A 268 -11.30 -9.60 3.08
CA ARG A 268 -11.10 -8.18 2.79
C ARG A 268 -9.97 -7.66 3.64
N LEU A 269 -9.06 -6.92 3.01
CA LEU A 269 -7.89 -6.33 3.63
C LEU A 269 -8.16 -4.85 3.92
N HIS A 270 -7.76 -4.39 5.10
CA HIS A 270 -7.95 -3.02 5.56
C HIS A 270 -6.64 -2.49 6.13
N ARG A 271 -6.14 -1.35 5.61
CA ARG A 271 -4.98 -0.67 6.18
C ARG A 271 -5.31 -0.19 7.59
N ASP A 272 -4.37 -0.30 8.52
CA ASP A 272 -4.49 0.39 9.80
C ASP A 272 -4.05 1.85 9.64
N PRO A 273 -4.95 2.84 9.85
CA PRO A 273 -4.59 4.25 9.76
C PRO A 273 -3.65 4.71 10.89
N LEU A 274 -3.48 3.92 11.95
CA LEU A 274 -2.67 4.25 13.12
C LEU A 274 -1.29 3.59 13.10
N CYS A 275 -1.08 2.55 12.29
CA CYS A 275 0.18 1.79 12.25
C CYS A 275 0.45 1.28 10.83
N LEU A 276 1.48 1.80 10.17
CA LEU A 276 1.80 1.48 8.77
C LEU A 276 2.21 0.02 8.54
N GLN A 277 2.63 -0.66 9.61
CA GLN A 277 3.06 -2.06 9.59
C GLN A 277 1.95 -3.03 10.01
N ARG A 278 0.76 -2.52 10.29
CA ARG A 278 -0.38 -3.33 10.68
C ARG A 278 -1.49 -3.17 9.65
N TYR A 279 -2.15 -4.27 9.37
CA TYR A 279 -3.39 -4.28 8.61
C TYR A 279 -4.34 -5.30 9.22
N HIS A 280 -5.59 -5.25 8.78
CA HIS A 280 -6.65 -6.09 9.32
C HIS A 280 -7.33 -6.86 8.21
N CYS A 281 -7.68 -8.10 8.49
CA CYS A 281 -8.41 -9.00 7.61
C CYS A 281 -9.82 -9.16 8.15
N THR A 282 -10.85 -8.89 7.36
CA THR A 282 -12.23 -9.24 7.71
C THR A 282 -12.71 -10.34 6.79
N HIS A 283 -13.35 -11.36 7.34
CA HIS A 283 -13.86 -12.50 6.58
C HIS A 283 -15.12 -13.05 7.27
N GLU A 284 -15.61 -14.20 6.82
CA GLU A 284 -16.85 -14.77 7.37
C GLU A 284 -16.72 -15.30 8.79
N ALA A 285 -15.52 -15.71 9.21
CA ALA A 285 -15.32 -16.29 10.53
C ALA A 285 -14.80 -15.29 11.58
N GLY A 286 -14.48 -14.06 11.18
CA GLY A 286 -14.02 -13.06 12.13
C GLY A 286 -13.22 -11.91 11.54
N VAL A 287 -12.36 -11.38 12.40
CA VAL A 287 -11.37 -10.36 12.09
C VAL A 287 -10.02 -10.79 12.65
N HIS A 288 -8.99 -10.73 11.82
CA HIS A 288 -7.59 -10.88 12.23
C HIS A 288 -6.85 -9.56 12.07
N SER A 289 -5.96 -9.26 13.03
CA SER A 289 -4.95 -8.21 12.89
C SER A 289 -3.62 -8.86 12.54
N VAL A 290 -2.90 -8.27 11.58
CA VAL A 290 -1.59 -8.77 11.14
C VAL A 290 -0.57 -7.65 11.23
N GLY A 291 0.48 -7.86 12.03
CA GLY A 291 1.58 -6.94 12.25
C GLY A 291 2.90 -7.41 11.63
N LEU A 292 3.43 -6.66 10.67
CA LEU A 292 4.64 -6.99 9.93
C LEU A 292 5.88 -6.41 10.60
N ILE A 293 6.30 -7.03 11.70
CA ILE A 293 7.41 -6.57 12.54
C ILE A 293 8.78 -6.55 11.83
N TRP A 294 8.92 -7.25 10.70
CA TRP A 294 10.14 -7.26 9.89
C TRP A 294 10.25 -6.05 8.96
N VAL A 295 9.17 -5.30 8.71
CA VAL A 295 9.18 -4.16 7.78
C VAL A 295 10.11 -3.06 8.28
N ASN A 296 10.06 -2.77 9.58
CA ASN A 296 10.98 -1.83 10.22
C ASN A 296 12.45 -2.25 10.06
N LYS A 297 12.73 -3.55 10.22
CA LYS A 297 14.07 -4.10 10.02
C LYS A 297 14.51 -4.01 8.57
N LEU A 298 13.62 -4.31 7.63
CA LEU A 298 13.88 -4.18 6.20
C LEU A 298 14.24 -2.74 5.83
N GLN A 299 13.47 -1.77 6.35
CA GLN A 299 13.74 -0.36 6.13
C GLN A 299 15.10 0.07 6.71
N LYS A 300 15.43 -0.36 7.93
CA LYS A 300 16.74 -0.11 8.54
C LYS A 300 17.87 -0.72 7.72
N PHE A 301 17.70 -1.97 7.27
CA PHE A 301 18.67 -2.67 6.42
C PHE A 301 18.93 -1.90 5.12
N LEU A 302 17.88 -1.44 4.44
CA LEU A 302 18.01 -0.67 3.20
C LEU A 302 18.64 0.73 3.39
N GLN A 303 18.65 1.24 4.62
CA GLN A 303 19.33 2.49 4.98
C GLN A 303 20.77 2.26 5.48
N SER A 304 21.13 1.01 5.80
CA SER A 304 22.47 0.65 6.27
C SER A 304 23.49 0.65 5.13
N SER A 305 24.77 0.90 5.44
CA SER A 305 25.85 0.86 4.44
C SER A 305 26.19 -0.60 4.10
N GLU A 306 26.54 -0.86 2.83
CA GLU A 306 26.91 -2.17 2.24
C GLU A 306 27.91 -3.04 3.04
N GLU A 307 28.68 -2.46 3.96
CA GLU A 307 29.64 -3.20 4.78
C GLU A 307 29.03 -3.83 6.06
N ASP A 308 27.77 -3.55 6.36
CA ASP A 308 27.09 -4.02 7.58
C ASP A 308 26.44 -5.41 7.42
N LYS A 309 27.31 -6.44 7.43
CA LYS A 309 26.87 -7.84 7.36
C LYS A 309 25.97 -8.26 8.52
N ASP A 310 26.04 -7.58 9.66
CA ASP A 310 25.25 -7.90 10.84
C ASP A 310 23.76 -7.54 10.62
N SER A 311 23.48 -6.46 9.89
CA SER A 311 22.12 -6.02 9.55
C SER A 311 21.37 -7.02 8.66
N LEU A 312 22.03 -7.66 7.67
CA LEU A 312 21.41 -8.71 6.85
C LEU A 312 21.10 -9.96 7.69
N GLN A 313 22.01 -10.35 8.57
CA GLN A 313 21.82 -11.48 9.48
C GLN A 313 20.66 -11.22 10.45
N GLU A 314 20.46 -9.98 10.90
CA GLU A 314 19.33 -9.59 11.76
C GLU A 314 17.98 -9.56 11.01
N LEU A 315 17.98 -9.18 9.73
CA LEU A 315 16.80 -9.24 8.86
C LEU A 315 16.43 -10.69 8.55
N ALA A 316 17.43 -11.53 8.27
CA ALA A 316 17.27 -12.97 8.03
C ALA A 316 16.95 -13.74 9.33
N ALA A 317 17.20 -13.16 10.51
CA ALA A 317 16.82 -13.76 11.77
C ALA A 317 15.29 -13.81 11.87
N GLU A 318 14.76 -15.03 11.88
CA GLU A 318 13.34 -15.34 11.72
C GLU A 318 12.47 -14.59 12.75
N LYS A 319 11.81 -13.53 12.27
CA LYS A 319 10.73 -12.84 12.97
C LYS A 319 9.53 -12.77 12.01
N ARG A 320 8.68 -13.79 12.10
CA ARG A 320 7.41 -13.86 11.37
C ARG A 320 6.49 -12.73 11.81
N CYS A 321 5.55 -12.33 10.97
CA CYS A 321 4.50 -11.43 11.41
C CYS A 321 3.76 -11.97 12.63
N ILE A 322 3.09 -11.06 13.33
CA ILE A 322 2.22 -11.36 14.44
C ILE A 322 0.79 -11.38 13.89
N VAL A 323 0.09 -12.50 14.09
CA VAL A 323 -1.32 -12.63 13.73
C VAL A 323 -2.16 -12.76 14.99
N GLU A 324 -3.16 -11.90 15.13
CA GLU A 324 -4.09 -11.89 16.26
C GLU A 324 -5.51 -12.07 15.75
N HIS A 325 -6.21 -13.11 16.20
CA HIS A 325 -7.64 -13.29 15.93
C HIS A 325 -8.45 -12.42 16.90
N ILE A 326 -8.62 -11.14 16.55
CA ILE A 326 -9.19 -10.12 17.44
C ILE A 326 -10.70 -10.23 17.63
N LEU A 327 -11.42 -10.81 16.67
CA LEU A 327 -12.85 -11.06 16.79
C LEU A 327 -13.23 -12.36 16.08
N CYS A 328 -13.70 -13.35 16.83
CA CYS A 328 -14.24 -14.59 16.26
C CYS A 328 -15.76 -14.52 16.16
N THR A 329 -16.29 -14.68 14.95
CA THR A 329 -17.73 -14.73 14.68
C THR A 329 -18.20 -16.10 14.18
N ARG A 330 -17.27 -17.06 14.08
CA ARG A 330 -17.54 -18.48 13.81
C ARG A 330 -16.53 -19.38 14.53
N PRO A 331 -16.77 -19.74 15.80
CA PRO A 331 -15.79 -20.51 16.59
C PRO A 331 -15.49 -21.90 16.03
N LEU A 332 -16.53 -22.60 15.55
CA LEU A 332 -16.43 -23.96 15.01
C LEU A 332 -16.97 -24.01 13.58
N LEU A 333 -16.53 -24.97 12.78
CA LEU A 333 -17.06 -25.20 11.42
C LEU A 333 -18.59 -25.39 11.40
N THR A 334 -19.17 -26.00 12.44
CA THR A 334 -20.62 -26.20 12.58
C THR A 334 -21.37 -24.98 13.12
N SER A 335 -20.66 -23.96 13.60
CA SER A 335 -21.27 -22.74 14.13
C SER A 335 -21.88 -21.92 12.99
N GLN A 336 -23.02 -21.31 13.25
CA GLN A 336 -23.57 -20.30 12.35
C GLN A 336 -22.65 -19.07 12.37
N SER A 337 -22.14 -18.69 11.20
CA SER A 337 -21.32 -17.50 11.04
C SER A 337 -22.15 -16.21 11.18
N ALA A 338 -21.57 -15.21 11.83
CA ALA A 338 -22.01 -13.82 11.78
C ALA A 338 -20.97 -12.95 11.04
N PRO A 339 -20.94 -12.94 9.68
CA PRO A 339 -19.90 -12.27 8.92
C PRO A 339 -19.82 -10.77 9.19
N VAL A 340 -18.59 -10.23 9.14
CA VAL A 340 -18.34 -8.79 9.25
C VAL A 340 -18.72 -8.08 7.94
N ARG A 341 -19.59 -7.07 8.06
CA ARG A 341 -20.10 -6.23 6.95
C ARG A 341 -19.56 -4.82 6.98
N GLY A 342 -19.27 -4.28 8.15
CA GLY A 342 -18.61 -3.00 8.33
C GLY A 342 -17.40 -3.15 9.23
N PHE A 343 -16.32 -2.45 8.91
CA PHE A 343 -15.08 -2.45 9.68
C PHE A 343 -14.46 -1.06 9.61
N LEU A 344 -13.96 -0.57 10.75
CA LEU A 344 -13.25 0.70 10.84
C LEU A 344 -12.33 0.71 12.06
N ILE A 345 -11.14 1.28 11.90
CA ILE A 345 -10.29 1.67 13.03
C ILE A 345 -10.47 3.16 13.27
N VAL A 346 -10.76 3.53 14.52
CA VAL A 346 -10.84 4.92 14.96
C VAL A 346 -9.85 5.16 16.09
N SER A 347 -9.31 6.37 16.15
CA SER A 347 -8.60 6.87 17.32
C SER A 347 -9.24 8.17 17.76
N ASP A 348 -9.65 8.23 19.02
CA ASP A 348 -10.18 9.44 19.64
C ASP A 348 -9.60 9.57 21.05
N LEU A 349 -9.48 10.80 21.56
CA LEU A 349 -8.95 11.05 22.91
C LEU A 349 -9.74 10.34 24.00
N SER A 350 -11.03 10.09 23.80
CA SER A 350 -11.88 9.40 24.78
C SER A 350 -11.91 7.88 24.62
N LEU A 351 -11.78 7.38 23.38
CA LEU A 351 -11.86 5.94 23.07
C LEU A 351 -10.48 5.26 22.98
N GLY A 352 -9.42 6.02 22.81
CA GLY A 352 -8.13 5.49 22.36
C GLY A 352 -8.23 4.86 20.96
N ALA A 353 -7.25 4.04 20.60
CA ALA A 353 -7.31 3.23 19.39
C ALA A 353 -8.35 2.10 19.55
N THR A 354 -9.41 2.15 18.75
CA THR A 354 -10.55 1.23 18.86
C THR A 354 -10.94 0.69 17.48
N MET A 355 -11.11 -0.62 17.41
CA MET A 355 -11.77 -1.30 16.30
C MET A 355 -13.28 -1.21 16.45
N ILE A 356 -13.97 -0.86 15.37
CA ILE A 356 -15.43 -0.91 15.25
C ILE A 356 -15.79 -1.92 14.16
N CYS A 357 -16.62 -2.90 14.49
CA CYS A 357 -17.15 -3.90 13.57
C CYS A 357 -18.68 -3.89 13.55
N ILE A 358 -19.26 -4.09 12.38
CA ILE A 358 -20.70 -4.29 12.20
C ILE A 358 -20.92 -5.66 11.55
N THR A 359 -21.67 -6.53 12.21
CA THR A 359 -22.00 -7.86 11.70
C THR A 359 -23.16 -7.82 10.70
N ASN A 360 -23.45 -8.95 10.06
CA ASN A 360 -24.63 -9.11 9.19
C ASN A 360 -25.98 -8.96 9.93
N THR A 361 -26.01 -9.08 11.25
CA THR A 361 -27.19 -8.84 12.10
C THR A 361 -27.28 -7.41 12.61
N TYR A 362 -26.42 -6.50 12.12
CA TYR A 362 -26.32 -5.11 12.55
C TYR A 362 -25.89 -4.93 14.01
N GLU A 363 -25.26 -5.95 14.59
CA GLU A 363 -24.58 -5.80 15.88
C GLU A 363 -23.34 -4.93 15.70
N CYS A 364 -23.17 -3.94 16.59
CA CYS A 364 -22.02 -3.03 16.58
C CYS A 364 -21.08 -3.43 17.73
N ILE A 365 -19.90 -3.91 17.36
CA ILE A 365 -18.88 -4.42 18.28
C ILE A 365 -17.73 -3.41 18.32
N LEU A 366 -17.36 -2.97 19.52
CA LEU A 366 -16.24 -2.06 19.75
C LEU A 366 -15.20 -2.78 20.61
N LEU A 367 -13.98 -2.92 20.11
CA LEU A 367 -12.86 -3.50 20.84
C LEU A 367 -11.67 -2.53 20.84
N PRO A 368 -11.13 -2.17 22.01
CA PRO A 368 -9.85 -1.46 22.08
C PRO A 368 -8.76 -2.29 21.41
N LEU A 369 -7.93 -1.66 20.58
CA LEU A 369 -6.78 -2.33 19.98
C LEU A 369 -5.62 -2.35 20.97
N GLU A 370 -5.00 -3.51 21.16
CA GLU A 370 -3.76 -3.59 21.91
C GLU A 370 -2.63 -2.87 21.15
N GLU A 371 -1.87 -2.04 21.87
CA GLU A 371 -0.80 -1.21 21.32
C GLU A 371 0.54 -1.94 21.24
N TYR A 372 0.59 -3.28 21.32
CA TYR A 372 1.88 -3.99 21.46
C TYR A 372 2.84 -3.68 20.30
N ILE A 373 2.35 -3.75 19.06
CA ILE A 373 3.13 -3.42 17.85
C ILE A 373 3.51 -1.93 17.85
N LEU A 374 2.57 -1.04 18.17
CA LEU A 374 2.80 0.41 18.25
C LEU A 374 3.87 0.78 19.29
N LYS A 375 3.88 0.11 20.46
CA LYS A 375 4.84 0.36 21.53
C LYS A 375 6.24 -0.08 21.14
N GLN A 376 6.37 -1.20 20.44
CA GLN A 376 7.65 -1.68 19.96
C GLN A 376 8.22 -0.70 18.92
N ASP A 377 7.42 -0.29 17.94
CA ASP A 377 7.81 0.71 16.94
C ASP A 377 8.19 2.05 17.58
N MET A 378 7.35 2.59 18.45
CA MET A 378 7.62 3.85 19.14
C MET A 378 8.91 3.79 19.96
N LEU A 379 9.18 2.65 20.62
CA LEU A 379 10.40 2.49 21.41
C LEU A 379 11.62 2.47 20.49
N GLU A 380 11.55 1.75 19.37
CA GLU A 380 12.62 1.68 18.38
C GLU A 380 12.88 3.04 17.71
N GLU A 381 11.85 3.76 17.28
CA GLU A 381 11.97 5.11 16.73
C GLU A 381 12.57 6.09 17.75
N MET A 382 12.14 6.01 19.02
CA MET A 382 12.71 6.82 20.09
C MET A 382 14.19 6.51 20.33
N THR A 383 14.60 5.24 20.24
CA THR A 383 16.03 4.88 20.35
C THR A 383 16.85 5.42 19.19
N LEU A 384 16.36 5.28 17.96
CA LEU A 384 17.02 5.79 16.77
C LEU A 384 17.17 7.31 16.82
N CYS A 385 16.09 8.04 17.13
CA CYS A 385 16.11 9.50 17.27
C CYS A 385 17.11 9.95 18.35
N ARG A 386 17.27 9.17 19.42
CA ARG A 386 18.24 9.45 20.47
C ARG A 386 19.68 9.27 20.00
N GLU A 387 19.95 8.28 19.16
CA GLU A 387 21.27 8.03 18.55
C GLU A 387 21.63 9.09 17.51
N ASP A 388 20.70 9.44 16.62
CA ASP A 388 20.88 10.53 15.66
C ASP A 388 21.18 11.86 16.35
N ARG A 389 20.45 12.15 17.43
CA ARG A 389 20.71 13.34 18.26
C ARG A 389 22.11 13.32 18.86
N LYS A 390 22.63 12.15 19.23
CA LYS A 390 24.00 12.00 19.75
C LYS A 390 25.03 12.22 18.64
N SER A 391 24.86 11.58 17.49
CA SER A 391 25.72 11.75 16.31
C SER A 391 25.78 13.21 15.85
N LEU A 392 24.62 13.86 15.74
CA LEU A 392 24.52 15.27 15.34
C LEU A 392 25.23 16.20 16.33
N ARG A 393 25.13 15.89 17.63
CA ARG A 393 25.84 16.64 18.68
C ARG A 393 27.36 16.49 18.54
N GLU A 394 27.86 15.27 18.35
CA GLU A 394 29.30 15.04 18.15
C GLU A 394 29.82 15.71 16.89
N ALA A 395 29.05 15.70 15.80
CA ALA A 395 29.39 16.41 14.56
C ALA A 395 29.45 17.93 14.77
N ALA A 396 28.50 18.50 15.54
CA ALA A 396 28.48 19.92 15.89
C ALA A 396 29.69 20.30 16.77
N GLU A 397 30.08 19.46 17.73
CA GLU A 397 31.27 19.67 18.57
C GLU A 397 32.55 19.68 17.72
N ARG A 398 32.73 18.69 16.82
CA ARG A 398 33.89 18.68 15.89
C ARG A 398 33.93 19.89 14.97
N LEU A 399 32.77 20.39 14.55
CA LEU A 399 32.67 21.58 13.71
C LEU A 399 33.05 22.85 14.50
N ALA A 400 32.64 22.92 15.76
CA ALA A 400 33.00 24.01 16.67
C ALA A 400 34.53 24.04 16.90
N ASP A 401 35.16 22.89 17.16
CA ASP A 401 36.62 22.80 17.33
C ASP A 401 37.36 23.30 16.07
N LYS A 402 36.92 22.86 14.88
CA LYS A 402 37.48 23.33 13.60
C LYS A 402 37.30 24.83 13.41
N TYR A 403 36.17 25.38 13.86
CA TYR A 403 35.89 26.81 13.77
C TYR A 403 36.81 27.62 14.70
N GLU A 404 37.04 27.14 15.93
CA GLU A 404 37.99 27.76 16.86
C GLU A 404 39.42 27.73 16.30
N ASP A 405 39.86 26.60 15.76
CA ASP A 405 41.15 26.46 15.08
C ASP A 405 41.31 27.43 13.91
N ALA A 406 40.28 27.52 13.05
CA ALA A 406 40.28 28.43 11.91
C ALA A 406 40.34 29.89 12.36
N LYS A 407 39.58 30.25 13.40
CA LYS A 407 39.59 31.59 13.99
C LYS A 407 40.97 31.94 14.56
N TYR A 408 41.61 31.03 15.29
CA TYR A 408 42.96 31.23 15.83
C TYR A 408 44.00 31.45 14.71
N ARG A 409 43.93 30.65 13.65
CA ARG A 409 44.79 30.84 12.46
C ARG A 409 44.54 32.19 11.79
N GLN A 410 43.28 32.61 11.67
CA GLN A 410 42.92 33.90 11.10
C GLN A 410 43.45 35.08 11.94
N GLU A 411 43.35 35.02 13.26
CA GLU A 411 43.94 36.02 14.16
C GLU A 411 45.46 36.09 14.03
N THR A 412 46.12 34.94 13.94
CA THR A 412 47.57 34.86 13.73
C THR A 412 48.00 35.50 12.41
N ILE A 413 47.29 35.20 11.31
CA ILE A 413 47.54 35.82 10.01
C ILE A 413 47.31 37.33 10.08
N MET A 414 46.23 37.77 10.70
CA MET A 414 45.89 39.19 10.81
C MET A 414 46.92 39.98 11.62
N ASN A 415 47.47 39.40 12.68
CA ASN A 415 48.56 40.01 13.44
C ASN A 415 49.85 40.13 12.61
N ARG A 416 50.18 39.12 11.80
CA ARG A 416 51.32 39.19 10.86
C ARG A 416 51.12 40.28 9.81
N VAL A 417 49.92 40.40 9.26
CA VAL A 417 49.58 41.46 8.29
C VAL A 417 49.73 42.84 8.93
N LYS A 418 49.23 43.05 10.16
CA LYS A 418 49.40 44.31 10.88
C LYS A 418 50.87 44.67 11.08
N GLN A 419 51.71 43.70 11.44
CA GLN A 419 53.14 43.91 11.65
C GLN A 419 53.86 44.33 10.35
N VAL A 420 53.55 43.66 9.23
CA VAL A 420 54.09 44.02 7.91
C VAL A 420 53.65 45.43 7.51
N LEU A 421 52.37 45.77 7.68
CA LEU A 421 51.85 47.11 7.37
C LEU A 421 52.53 48.20 8.21
N SER A 422 52.79 47.93 9.50
CA SER A 422 53.55 48.85 10.37
C SER A 422 54.95 49.10 9.85
N GLN A 423 55.69 48.04 9.50
CA GLN A 423 57.05 48.15 8.94
C GLN A 423 57.07 48.93 7.62
N VAL A 424 56.10 48.70 6.74
CA VAL A 424 55.96 49.45 5.48
C VAL A 424 55.63 50.92 5.76
N SER A 425 54.82 51.22 6.77
CA SER A 425 54.52 52.61 7.14
C SER A 425 55.75 53.35 7.71
N GLU A 426 56.54 52.69 8.56
CA GLU A 426 57.80 53.25 9.10
C GLU A 426 58.84 53.46 7.99
N PHE A 427 58.97 52.51 7.06
CA PHE A 427 59.85 52.64 5.90
C PHE A 427 59.46 53.81 4.99
N ASN A 428 58.15 54.02 4.77
CA ASN A 428 57.65 55.16 3.99
C ASN A 428 57.84 56.51 4.69
N VAL A 429 57.89 56.55 6.03
CA VAL A 429 58.22 57.76 6.80
C VAL A 429 59.72 58.06 6.71
N LEU A 430 60.58 57.03 6.76
CA LEU A 430 62.03 57.17 6.57
C LEU A 430 62.43 57.64 5.16
N LEU A 431 61.63 57.34 4.14
CA LEU A 431 61.84 57.82 2.77
C LEU A 431 61.34 59.26 2.53
N ARG A 432 60.62 59.87 3.48
CA ARG A 432 60.06 61.22 3.38
C ARG A 432 60.81 62.28 4.21
N ASN A 433 61.80 61.88 5.00
CA ASN A 433 62.79 62.75 5.63
C ASN A 433 64.13 62.59 4.92
#